data_AF-A0A367LT15-F1
#
_entry.id   AF-A0A367LT15-F1
#
_cell.length_a   1.000
_cell.length_b   1.000
_cell.length_c   1.000
_cell.angle_alpha   90.00
_cell.angle_beta   90.00
_cell.angle_gamma   90.00
#
_symmetry.space_group_name_H-M   'P 1'
#
loop_
_entity.id
_entity.type
_entity.pdbx_description
1 polymer ?
#
loop_
_entity_poly.entity_id
_entity_poly.type
_entity_poly.pdbx_seq_one_letter_code
_entity_poly.pdbx_strand_id
1 'polypeptide(L)' 'LLAKVNCDVEQDIVMRFGIRSLPTVVLFKDGQPVDGFAGAQPESQIRALLEPHVKAPALPDEDPLEVAQ' A
#
# COMPACT_ATOMS: atom_id res chain seq x y z
N LEU A 1 -0.12 -2.61 7.62
CA LEU A 1 -1.13 -3.52 7.05
C LEU A 1 -1.27 -3.21 5.58
N LEU A 2 -1.25 -4.21 4.71
CA LEU A 2 -1.51 -4.07 3.28
C LEU A 2 -2.61 -5.07 2.92
N ALA A 3 -3.59 -4.63 2.14
CA ALA A 3 -4.68 -5.47 1.64
C ALA A 3 -4.78 -5.35 0.13
N LYS A 4 -5.15 -6.45 -0.53
CA LYS A 4 -5.43 -6.50 -1.96
C LYS A 4 -6.91 -6.78 -2.14
N VAL A 5 -7.56 -5.98 -2.97
CA VAL A 5 -8.97 -6.15 -3.34
C VAL A 5 -9.04 -6.62 -4.79
N ASN A 6 -9.78 -7.69 -5.06
CA ASN A 6 -10.05 -8.12 -6.43
C ASN A 6 -11.26 -7.36 -6.97
N CYS A 7 -11.04 -6.55 -8.00
CA CYS A 7 -12.08 -5.69 -8.59
C CYS A 7 -13.13 -6.46 -9.39
N ASP A 8 -12.81 -7.67 -9.87
CA ASP A 8 -13.77 -8.53 -10.57
C ASP A 8 -14.79 -9.15 -9.60
N VAL A 9 -14.40 -9.33 -8.34
CA VAL A 9 -15.24 -9.93 -7.28
C VAL A 9 -15.98 -8.85 -6.49
N GLU A 10 -15.27 -7.78 -6.11
CA GLU A 10 -15.77 -6.76 -5.18
C GLU A 10 -16.29 -5.50 -5.91
N GLN A 11 -17.20 -5.68 -6.87
CA GLN A 11 -17.67 -4.58 -7.74
C GLN A 11 -18.30 -3.41 -6.96
N ASP A 12 -19.03 -3.69 -5.89
CA ASP A 12 -19.62 -2.63 -5.03
C ASP A 12 -18.56 -1.76 -4.38
N ILE A 13 -17.43 -2.34 -3.96
CA ILE A 13 -16.30 -1.59 -3.39
C ILE A 13 -15.67 -0.70 -4.47
N VAL A 14 -15.43 -1.26 -5.66
CA VAL A 14 -14.87 -0.53 -6.82
C VAL A 14 -15.73 0.69 -7.16
N MET A 15 -17.05 0.52 -7.24
CA MET A 15 -17.99 1.59 -7.53
C MET A 15 -18.03 2.66 -6.43
N ARG A 16 -18.08 2.25 -5.15
CA ARG A 16 -18.15 3.16 -4.00
C ARG A 16 -16.91 4.06 -3.89
N PHE A 17 -15.73 3.54 -4.22
CA PHE A 17 -14.48 4.31 -4.22
C PHE A 17 -14.16 4.95 -5.58
N GLY A 18 -15.03 4.80 -6.59
CA GLY A 18 -14.86 5.43 -7.90
C GLY A 18 -13.63 4.95 -8.67
N ILE A 19 -13.22 3.70 -8.49
CA ILE A 19 -12.03 3.12 -9.14
C ILE A 19 -12.34 2.85 -10.62
N ARG A 20 -11.58 3.48 -11.53
CA ARG A 20 -11.81 3.43 -12.99
C ARG A 20 -10.71 2.76 -13.78
N SER A 21 -9.55 2.52 -13.16
CA SER A 21 -8.39 1.90 -13.79
C SER A 21 -7.64 1.04 -12.77
N LEU A 22 -6.93 0.03 -13.27
CA LEU A 22 -6.14 -0.89 -12.46
C LEU A 22 -4.68 -0.89 -12.93
N PRO A 23 -3.71 -1.08 -12.01
CA PRO A 23 -3.89 -1.13 -10.56
C PRO A 23 -4.21 0.26 -9.97
N THR A 24 -4.96 0.31 -8.87
CA THR A 24 -5.13 1.53 -8.06
C THR A 24 -4.83 1.21 -6.61
N VAL A 25 -4.08 2.07 -5.94
CA VAL A 25 -3.74 1.98 -4.52
C VAL A 25 -4.38 3.15 -3.80
N VAL A 26 -5.09 2.88 -2.71
CA VAL A 26 -5.69 3.89 -1.84
C VAL A 26 -5.14 3.69 -0.43
N LEU A 27 -4.67 4.78 0.17
CA LEU A 27 -4.16 4.81 1.52
C LEU A 27 -5.27 5.25 2.47
N PHE A 28 -5.50 4.45 3.51
CA PHE A 28 -6.51 4.73 4.53
C PHE A 28 -5.85 5.06 5.87
N LYS A 29 -6.40 6.07 6.55
CA LYS A 29 -6.08 6.41 7.94
C LYS A 29 -7.37 6.72 8.69
N ASP A 30 -7.53 6.12 9.86
CA ASP A 30 -8.74 6.28 10.70
C ASP A 30 -10.06 6.03 9.96
N GLY A 31 -10.04 5.06 9.04
CA GLY A 31 -11.20 4.67 8.21
C GLY A 31 -11.50 5.60 7.03
N GLN A 32 -10.69 6.64 6.79
CA GLN A 32 -10.86 7.58 5.69
C GLN A 32 -9.73 7.46 4.66
N PRO A 33 -10.00 7.62 3.35
CA PRO A 33 -8.97 7.70 2.33
C PRO A 33 -8.21 9.02 2.47
N VAL A 34 -6.89 8.95 2.57
CA VAL A 34 -6.02 10.12 2.78
C VAL A 34 -5.04 10.39 1.64
N ASP A 35 -4.70 9.37 0.86
CA ASP A 35 -3.84 9.48 -0.32
C ASP A 35 -4.05 8.27 -1.25
N GLY A 36 -3.42 8.24 -2.42
CA GLY A 36 -3.45 7.12 -3.35
C GLY A 36 -2.92 7.45 -4.73
N PHE A 37 -2.76 6.41 -5.56
CA PHE A 37 -2.35 6.56 -6.95
C PHE A 37 -3.03 5.53 -7.84
N ALA A 38 -3.22 5.89 -9.11
CA ALA A 38 -3.66 4.99 -10.15
C ALA A 38 -2.50 4.67 -11.10
N GLY A 39 -2.49 3.44 -11.63
CA GLY A 39 -1.45 2.92 -12.50
C GLY A 39 -0.24 2.37 -11.75
N ALA A 40 0.69 1.77 -12.49
CA ALA A 40 1.95 1.32 -11.95
C ALA A 40 2.88 2.51 -11.70
N GLN A 41 3.54 2.53 -10.54
CA GLN A 41 4.50 3.56 -10.16
C GLN A 41 5.85 2.94 -9.79
N PRO A 42 6.98 3.65 -10.02
CA PRO A 42 8.28 3.24 -9.52
C PRO A 42 8.31 3.16 -7.99
N GLU A 43 9.16 2.29 -7.43
CA GLU A 43 9.29 2.12 -5.97
C GLU A 43 9.60 3.44 -5.26
N SER A 44 10.44 4.30 -5.84
CA SER A 44 10.81 5.59 -5.26
C SER A 44 9.60 6.50 -5.03
N GLN A 45 8.65 6.51 -5.97
CA GLN A 45 7.42 7.30 -5.84
C GLN A 45 6.49 6.70 -4.79
N ILE A 46 6.37 5.37 -4.75
CA ILE A 46 5.58 4.68 -3.73
C ILE A 46 6.15 4.98 -2.33
N ARG A 47 7.48 4.95 -2.17
CA ARG A 47 8.15 5.25 -0.90
C ARG A 47 7.92 6.69 -0.46
N ALA A 48 8.06 7.65 -1.38
CA ALA A 48 7.80 9.06 -1.10
C ALA A 48 6.34 9.32 -0.69
N LEU A 49 5.37 8.64 -1.33
CA LEU A 49 3.96 8.74 -0.95
C LEU A 49 3.69 8.15 0.44
N LEU A 50 4.37 7.07 0.83
CA LEU A 50 4.16 6.43 2.12
C LEU A 50 4.84 7.16 3.29
N GLU A 51 5.99 7.79 3.04
CA GLU A 51 6.84 8.43 4.06
C GLU A 51 6.11 9.37 5.04
N PRO A 52 5.20 10.27 4.61
CA PRO A 52 4.45 11.12 5.56
C PRO A 52 3.37 10.37 6.36
N HIS A 53 3.01 9.14 5.98
CA HIS A 53 1.88 8.41 6.57
C HIS A 53 2.28 7.17 7.37
N VAL A 54 3.46 6.60 7.15
CA VAL A 54 3.91 5.37 7.82
C VAL A 54 5.23 5.59 8.54
N LYS A 55 5.39 4.95 9.70
CA LYS A 55 6.71 4.85 10.32
C LYS A 55 7.57 3.93 9.45
N ALA A 56 8.83 4.30 9.24
CA ALA A 56 9.80 3.42 8.63
C ALA A 56 9.81 2.08 9.40
N PRO A 57 9.89 0.95 8.69
CA PRO A 57 10.08 -0.32 9.37
C PRO A 57 11.35 -0.23 10.22
N ALA A 58 11.32 -0.79 11.42
CA ALA A 58 12.57 -1.09 12.12
C ALA A 58 13.43 -1.90 11.16
N LEU A 59 14.72 -1.54 11.03
CA LEU A 59 15.69 -2.38 10.34
C LEU A 59 15.48 -3.80 10.85
N PRO A 60 15.43 -4.83 9.97
CA PRO A 60 15.30 -6.19 10.45
C PRO A 60 16.40 -6.39 11.50
N ASP A 61 15.98 -6.64 12.75
CA ASP A 61 16.89 -7.14 13.76
C ASP A 61 17.63 -8.31 13.11
N GLU A 62 18.95 -8.19 13.11
CA GLU A 62 19.99 -8.98 12.44
C GLU A 62 19.51 -10.30 11.84
N ASP A 63 19.88 -10.56 10.58
CA ASP A 63 19.58 -11.81 9.88
C ASP A 63 19.87 -13.00 10.80
N PRO A 64 18.85 -13.82 11.17
CA PRO A 64 19.06 -14.98 12.03
C PRO A 64 20.11 -15.96 11.49
N LEU A 65 20.48 -15.85 10.20
CA LEU A 65 21.54 -16.61 9.56
C LEU A 65 22.96 -16.10 9.88
N GLU A 66 23.15 -14.83 10.25
CA GLU A 66 24.44 -14.29 10.71
C GLU A 66 24.73 -14.68 12.16
N VAL A 67 23.71 -14.76 13.02
CA VAL A 67 23.84 -15.13 14.44
C VAL A 67 24.18 -16.62 14.63
N ALA A 68 24.02 -17.44 13.59
CA ALA A 68 24.24 -18.88 13.62
C ALA A 68 25.64 -19.33 13.13
N GLN A 69 26.58 -18.39 12.89
CA GLN A 69 27.96 -18.70 12.47
C GLN A 69 28.92 -18.86 13.64
#